data_AF-A0A965QK41-F1
#
_entry.id   AF-A0A965QK41-F1
#
_cell.length_a   1.000
_cell.length_b   1.000
_cell.length_c   1.000
_cell.angle_alpha   90.00
_cell.angle_beta   90.00
_cell.angle_gamma   90.00
#
_symmetry.space_group_name_H-M   'P 1'
#
loop_
_entity.id
_entity.type
_entity.pdbx_description
1 polymer ?
#
loop_
_entity_poly.entity_id
_entity_poly.type
_entity_poly.pdbx_seq_one_letter_code
_entity_poly.pdbx_strand_id
1 'polypeptide(L)' 'MRGSRFPATTPIFDVTSPERVEYRGYVPPNAVVAPGTRVKSFPGGDVHLQCAYIIAYRNERTDAKVSLNDVLRETGIAV' A
#
# COMPACT_ATOMS: atom_id res chain seq x y z
N MET A 1 -3.76 9.60 16.12
CA MET A 1 -3.18 9.48 14.75
C MET A 1 -1.78 8.89 14.86
N ARG A 2 -1.60 7.57 14.65
CA ARG A 2 -0.26 6.97 14.52
C ARG A 2 0.07 6.95 13.03
N GLY A 3 0.84 7.91 12.55
CA GLY A 3 1.41 7.86 11.21
C GLY A 3 2.35 6.66 11.12
N SER A 4 2.11 5.75 10.19
CA SER A 4 3.01 4.63 9.91
C SER A 4 4.32 5.18 9.32
N ARG A 5 5.42 5.00 10.05
CA ARG A 5 6.74 5.43 9.60
C ARG A 5 7.30 4.43 8.61
N PHE A 6 7.24 4.76 7.32
CA PHE A 6 7.90 3.99 6.27
C PHE A 6 9.36 4.45 6.10
N PRO A 7 10.29 3.54 5.77
CA PRO A 7 11.64 3.92 5.35
C PRO A 7 11.56 4.87 4.15
N ALA A 8 12.42 5.91 4.12
CA ALA A 8 12.45 6.89 3.02
C ALA A 8 12.69 6.24 1.64
N THR A 9 13.23 5.02 1.62
CA THR A 9 13.57 4.25 0.43
C THR A 9 12.45 3.35 -0.07
N THR A 10 11.38 3.14 0.70
CA THR A 10 10.28 2.26 0.30
C THR A 10 9.41 2.96 -0.74
N PRO A 11 9.32 2.41 -1.97
CA PRO A 11 8.41 2.94 -2.97
C PRO A 11 6.96 2.58 -2.59
N ILE A 12 6.09 3.58 -2.67
CA ILE A 12 4.65 3.44 -2.42
C ILE A 12 3.94 3.76 -3.72
N PHE A 13 3.16 2.82 -4.25
CA PHE A 13 2.44 2.98 -5.49
C PHE A 13 0.96 3.23 -5.22
N ASP A 14 0.41 4.28 -5.81
CA ASP A 14 -1.03 4.47 -5.82
C ASP A 14 -1.65 3.58 -6.91
N VAL A 15 -2.53 2.67 -6.50
CA VAL A 15 -3.29 1.81 -7.41
C VAL A 15 -4.77 2.18 -7.47
N THR A 16 -5.17 3.25 -6.78
CA THR A 16 -6.56 3.74 -6.78
C THR A 16 -6.88 4.55 -8.04
N SER A 17 -5.88 5.24 -8.59
CA SER A 17 -6.00 6.06 -9.79
C SER A 17 -5.33 5.35 -10.98
N PRO A 18 -5.87 5.46 -12.20
CA PRO A 18 -5.19 4.99 -13.41
C PRO A 18 -3.88 5.74 -13.68
N GLU A 19 -3.73 6.94 -13.11
CA GLU A 19 -2.46 7.65 -13.11
C GLU A 19 -1.53 7.00 -12.09
N ARG A 20 -0.44 6.39 -12.58
CA ARG A 20 0.57 5.73 -11.75
C ARG A 20 1.36 6.78 -10.95
N VAL A 21 0.83 7.17 -9.79
CA VAL A 21 1.52 8.06 -8.87
C VAL A 21 2.45 7.24 -7.97
N GLU A 22 3.74 7.58 -7.98
CA GLU A 22 4.75 6.98 -7.11
C GLU A 22 5.10 7.96 -5.98
N TYR A 23 4.89 7.52 -4.73
CA TYR A 23 5.32 8.23 -3.54
C TYR A 23 6.56 7.56 -2.94
N ARG A 24 7.42 8.36 -2.32
CA ARG A 24 8.63 7.87 -1.62
C ARG A 24 8.76 8.55 -0.28
N GLY A 25 8.87 7.75 0.78
CA GLY A 25 9.06 8.25 2.15
C GLY A 25 7.90 9.08 2.72
N TYR A 26 6.81 9.23 1.97
CA TYR A 26 5.63 10.01 2.34
C TYR A 26 4.38 9.27 1.91
N VAL A 27 3.37 9.27 2.78
CA VAL A 27 2.04 8.72 2.51
C VAL A 27 1.07 9.89 2.58
N PRO A 28 0.27 10.16 1.53
CA PRO A 28 -0.72 11.23 1.57
C PRO A 28 -1.73 11.00 2.71
N PRO A 29 -2.28 12.07 3.30
CA PRO A 29 -3.28 11.97 4.36
C PRO A 29 -4.48 11.16 3.87
N ASN A 30 -5.12 10.44 4.79
CA ASN A 30 -6.27 9.56 4.54
C ASN A 30 -6.00 8.34 3.64
N ALA A 31 -4.77 8.10 3.16
CA ALA A 31 -4.48 6.90 2.40
C ALA A 31 -4.52 5.62 3.26
N VAL A 32 -5.12 4.56 2.71
CA VAL A 32 -5.05 3.20 3.23
C VAL A 32 -3.96 2.46 2.47
N VAL A 33 -2.92 2.06 3.19
CA VAL A 33 -1.72 1.42 2.63
C VAL A 33 -1.68 -0.06 2.99
N ALA A 34 -1.46 -0.91 2.00
CA ALA A 34 -1.16 -2.34 2.17
C ALA A 34 0.33 -2.61 1.83
N PRO A 35 1.04 -3.43 2.63
CA PRO A 35 2.35 -3.92 2.25
C PRO A 35 2.25 -4.88 1.06
N GLY A 36 3.24 -4.89 0.19
CA GLY A 36 3.28 -5.84 -0.91
C GLY A 36 4.67 -5.97 -1.51
N THR A 37 4.74 -6.68 -2.63
CA THR A 37 5.98 -6.80 -3.39
C THR A 37 5.75 -6.45 -4.84
N ARG A 38 6.81 -6.00 -5.51
CA ARG A 38 6.84 -5.80 -6.95
C ARG A 38 7.93 -6.66 -7.54
N VAL A 39 7.60 -7.38 -8.61
CA VAL A 39 8.58 -8.09 -9.41
C VAL A 39 9.37 -7.08 -10.23
N LYS A 40 10.70 -7.15 -10.12
CA LYS A 40 11.62 -6.43 -11.00
C LYS A 40 12.55 -7.45 -11.63
N SER A 41 12.57 -7.47 -12.96
CA SER A 41 13.47 -8.30 -13.74
C SER A 41 14.87 -7.70 -13.75
N PHE A 42 15.86 -8.54 -13.50
CA PHE A 42 17.28 -8.23 -13.59
C PHE A 42 17.95 -9.25 -14.54
N PRO A 43 19.17 -8.98 -15.02
CA PRO A 43 19.90 -9.94 -15.87
C PRO A 43 20.07 -11.33 -15.24
N GLY A 44 20.02 -11.43 -13.91
CA GLY A 44 20.08 -12.70 -13.15
C GLY A 44 18.72 -13.32 -12.79
N GLY A 45 17.60 -12.78 -13.29
CA GLY A 45 16.25 -13.26 -13.01
C GLY A 45 15.35 -12.25 -12.31
N ASP A 46 14.17 -12.71 -11.93
CA ASP A 46 13.13 -11.90 -11.31
C ASP A 46 13.27 -11.84 -9.79
N VAL A 47 13.25 -10.62 -9.24
CA VAL A 47 13.37 -10.38 -7.79
C VAL A 47 12.12 -9.67 -7.28
N HIS A 48 11.60 -10.14 -6.15
CA HIS A 48 10.50 -9.54 -5.42
C HIS A 48 11.02 -8.44 -4.49
N LEU A 49 10.81 -7.19 -4.86
CA LEU A 49 11.20 -6.04 -4.05
C LEU A 49 10.04 -5.61 -3.14
N GLN A 50 10.35 -5.33 -1.88
CA GLN A 50 9.39 -4.83 -0.91
C GLN A 50 8.90 -3.43 -1.30
N CYS A 51 7.58 -3.25 -1.35
CA CYS A 51 6.93 -1.98 -1.64
C CYS A 51 5.62 -1.86 -0.87
N ALA A 52 4.99 -0.70 -0.94
CA ALA A 52 3.66 -0.48 -0.40
C ALA A 52 2.71 -0.04 -1.50
N TYR A 53 1.42 -0.30 -1.31
CA TYR A 53 0.37 0.07 -2.25
C TYR A 53 -0.71 0.87 -1.52
N ILE A 54 -1.09 2.03 -2.06
CA ILE A 54 -2.28 2.75 -1.62
C ILE A 54 -3.46 2.11 -2.34
N ILE A 55 -4.33 1.45 -1.58
CA ILE A 55 -5.47 0.68 -2.12
C ILE A 55 -6.80 1.42 -2.00
N ALA A 56 -6.87 2.44 -1.16
CA ALA A 56 -8.05 3.28 -0.98
C ALA A 56 -7.67 4.60 -0.30
N TYR A 57 -8.55 5.60 -0.41
CA TYR A 57 -8.52 6.80 0.41
C TYR A 57 -9.71 6.81 1.36
N ARG A 58 -9.48 7.10 2.64
CA ARG A 58 -10.52 7.31 3.63
C ARG A 58 -11.26 8.60 3.31
N ASN A 59 -12.58 8.54 3.30
CA ASN A 59 -13.43 9.72 3.29
C ASN A 59 -14.18 9.80 4.63
N GLU A 60 -14.72 10.98 4.96
CA GLU A 60 -15.43 11.25 6.21
C GLU A 60 -16.69 10.36 6.42
N ARG A 61 -17.15 9.64 5.39
CA ARG A 61 -18.37 8.82 5.42
C ARG A 61 -18.10 7.33 5.67
N THR A 62 -16.84 6.88 5.56
CA THR A 62 -16.43 5.46 5.68
C THR A 62 -15.55 5.21 6.91
N ASP A 63 -15.60 6.09 7.91
CA ASP A 63 -14.85 5.91 9.17
C ASP A 63 -15.43 4.79 10.07
N ALA A 64 -16.58 4.20 9.69
CA ALA A 64 -17.28 3.22 10.52
C ALA A 64 -17.01 1.74 10.20
N LYS A 65 -16.50 1.37 9.01
CA LYS A 65 -16.55 -0.05 8.56
C LYS A 65 -15.46 -0.51 7.59
N VAL A 66 -14.22 -0.06 7.71
CA VAL A 66 -13.11 -0.82 7.14
C VAL A 66 -11.96 -0.86 8.13
N SER A 67 -12.12 -1.72 9.14
CA SER A 67 -10.96 -2.25 9.84
C SER A 67 -10.08 -2.90 8.78
N LEU A 68 -8.81 -2.50 8.72
CA LEU A 68 -7.78 -3.12 7.88
C LEU A 68 -7.78 -4.67 7.98
N ASN A 69 -8.28 -5.22 9.08
CA ASN A 69 -8.47 -6.66 9.28
C ASN A 69 -9.59 -7.29 8.43
N ASP A 70 -10.64 -6.54 8.05
CA ASP A 70 -11.75 -7.11 7.27
C ASP A 70 -11.34 -7.33 5.82
N VAL A 71 -10.55 -6.41 5.23
CA VAL A 71 -10.00 -6.57 3.88
C VAL A 71 -8.96 -7.70 3.83
N LEU A 72 -8.10 -7.85 4.85
CA LEU A 72 -7.12 -8.94 4.93
C LEU A 72 -7.79 -10.32 5.11
N ARG A 73 -8.96 -10.37 5.75
CA ARG A 73 -9.75 -11.60 5.91
C ARG A 73 -10.46 -12.04 4.63
N GLU A 74 -10.96 -11.11 3.82
CA GLU A 74 -11.63 -11.44 2.55
C GLU A 74 -10.66 -11.92 1.47
N THR A 75 -9.39 -11.50 1.50
CA THR A 75 -8.38 -11.91 0.51
C THR A 75 -7.64 -13.22 0.86
N GLY A 76 -8.04 -13.91 1.93
CA GLY A 76 -7.53 -15.26 2.26
C GLY A 76 -6.05 -15.34 2.65
N ILE A 77 -5.39 -14.21 2.92
CA ILE A 77 -4.01 -14.20 3.42
C ILE A 77 -4.09 -14.35 4.94
N ALA A 78 -4.17 -15.59 5.40
CA ALA A 78 -4.10 -15.94 6.82
C ALA A 78 -2.78 -15.43 7.42
N VAL A 79 -2.89 -14.84 8.61
CA VAL A 79 -1.75 -14.48 9.48
C VAL A 79 -1.18 -15.72 10.16
#